data_AF-A0AAF0FVM4-F1
#
_entry.id   AF-A0AAF0FVM4-F1
#
_cell.length_a   1.000
_cell.length_b   1.000
_cell.length_c   1.000
_cell.angle_alpha   90.00
_cell.angle_beta   90.00
_cell.angle_gamma   90.00
#
_symmetry.space_group_name_H-M   'P 1'
#
loop_
_entity.id
_entity.type
_entity.pdbx_description
1 polymer ?
#
loop_
_entity_poly.entity_id
_entity_poly.type
_entity_poly.pdbx_seq_one_letter_code
_entity_poly.pdbx_strand_id
1 'polypeptide(L)'
;MKNAPVNISSKVDELSLVKDENPKKEESIREFISKEINSSVIVESADSESEIKKEIYAILVESIPTGNKTGNNIEGFESRIFPLIIDSNLGNPDYLSRKNGIKITILLDNKNRLGNTIWAHEAFATDIIRRIYKSGFGENVGFVSVLFIDATTDEDLILLTLNAADERKYEDKWNDEDSYICSLGWSELLIPKESKIIFYEKNDASLCSSLAYDEKNTESIENDAYFKDYVPKTYTEIAENLNEIDKFSKDGDYKNVIKSAAALNNRLFTIKNELKKISVSKDYKDKKNELMDVIFLISDAMSDYWYFGEYSDSEALLRASEGARKGLEKLNSLAATMNIVPYEVDTVINSNDYHFVDTHSLCDSFFYKDKSGGNDLSFKVEDWTLASGILAKNVLTGEVKQIKADYDEIFLLVTLRFAHLGYRGFGVDGVKTPSLNSFKLYYNGDEYSPFAVTDYMQNVGVPYYSKKLGRMEVFESVLVFPIKKDLYGENFIDKRAFLSLSPEGYDVQTWSLKKEMF
;
A
#
# COMPACT_ATOMS: atom_id res chain seq x y z
N MET A 1 -7.80 -45.23 43.40
CA MET A 1 -9.24 -45.14 43.07
C MET A 1 -9.38 -45.27 41.57
N LYS A 2 -10.02 -46.36 41.13
CA LYS A 2 -10.53 -46.51 39.76
C LYS A 2 -11.74 -45.58 39.61
N ASN A 3 -11.86 -44.87 38.50
CA ASN A 3 -13.15 -44.49 37.94
C ASN A 3 -13.10 -44.75 36.43
N ALA A 4 -14.17 -45.40 35.97
CA ALA A 4 -14.31 -46.14 34.73
C ALA A 4 -14.46 -45.23 33.49
N PRO A 5 -14.17 -45.75 32.28
CA PRO A 5 -14.51 -45.08 31.04
C PRO A 5 -16.04 -45.00 30.90
N VAL A 6 -16.55 -43.81 30.58
CA VAL A 6 -17.95 -43.63 30.20
C VAL A 6 -18.11 -44.25 28.81
N ASN A 7 -18.80 -45.39 28.77
CA ASN A 7 -19.15 -46.10 27.55
C ASN A 7 -20.29 -45.35 26.85
N ILE A 8 -19.97 -44.56 25.82
CA ILE A 8 -20.93 -43.80 24.99
C ILE A 8 -21.41 -44.65 23.80
N SER A 9 -20.91 -45.88 23.63
CA SER A 9 -21.31 -46.75 22.51
C SER A 9 -22.77 -47.21 22.57
N SER A 10 -23.48 -47.05 23.69
CA SER A 10 -24.85 -47.58 23.85
C SER A 10 -25.98 -46.58 23.56
N LYS A 11 -25.70 -45.47 22.87
CA LYS A 11 -26.72 -44.54 22.35
C LYS A 11 -26.57 -44.20 20.86
N VAL A 12 -25.71 -44.94 20.16
CA VAL A 12 -25.44 -44.77 18.72
C VAL A 12 -26.51 -45.43 17.83
N ASP A 13 -27.38 -46.27 18.40
CA ASP A 13 -28.34 -47.08 17.63
C ASP A 13 -29.67 -46.37 17.24
N GLU A 14 -29.82 -45.05 17.41
CA GLU A 14 -31.12 -44.38 17.17
C GLU A 14 -31.12 -43.13 16.25
N LEU A 15 -30.10 -42.87 15.45
CA LEU A 15 -30.13 -41.70 14.55
C LEU A 15 -30.11 -42.07 13.07
N SER A 16 -31.19 -41.64 12.41
CA SER A 16 -31.58 -41.95 11.05
C SER A 16 -30.76 -41.16 10.04
N LEU A 17 -30.34 -41.84 8.97
CA LEU A 17 -29.78 -41.23 7.77
C LEU A 17 -30.73 -40.16 7.21
N VAL A 18 -30.34 -38.89 7.30
CA VAL A 18 -30.97 -37.83 6.49
C VAL A 18 -30.14 -37.67 5.23
N LYS A 19 -30.70 -38.19 4.13
CA LYS A 19 -30.41 -37.69 2.78
C LYS A 19 -30.95 -36.28 2.71
N ASP A 20 -30.12 -35.28 2.47
CA ASP A 20 -30.60 -33.93 2.21
C ASP A 20 -30.70 -33.71 0.70
N GLU A 21 -31.94 -33.74 0.21
CA GLU A 21 -32.36 -33.20 -1.07
C GLU A 21 -32.91 -31.79 -0.82
N ASN A 22 -32.33 -30.82 -1.53
CA ASN A 22 -32.83 -29.49 -1.92
C ASN A 22 -32.30 -28.23 -1.16
N PRO A 23 -31.89 -27.17 -1.90
CA PRO A 23 -31.35 -25.93 -1.35
C PRO A 23 -32.45 -24.87 -1.16
N LYS A 24 -32.43 -24.12 -0.04
CA LYS A 24 -32.75 -22.67 0.01
C LYS A 24 -32.72 -22.06 1.42
N LYS A 25 -32.16 -20.84 1.42
CA LYS A 25 -32.33 -19.67 2.32
C LYS A 25 -31.46 -19.53 3.57
N GLU A 26 -30.51 -18.59 3.42
CA GLU A 26 -30.20 -17.50 4.35
C GLU A 26 -30.01 -17.90 5.82
N GLU A 27 -28.98 -18.70 6.07
CA GLU A 27 -28.21 -18.61 7.30
C GLU A 27 -27.12 -17.58 7.03
N SER A 28 -26.93 -16.56 7.89
CA SER A 28 -25.83 -15.61 7.67
C SER A 28 -24.52 -16.41 7.64
N ILE A 29 -23.58 -16.10 6.76
CA ILE A 29 -22.31 -16.85 6.68
C ILE A 29 -21.61 -16.88 8.04
N ARG A 30 -21.81 -15.87 8.90
CA ARG A 30 -21.37 -15.88 10.30
C ARG A 30 -22.07 -16.93 11.18
N GLU A 31 -23.37 -17.16 11.00
CA GLU A 31 -24.11 -18.23 11.67
C GLU A 31 -23.77 -19.59 11.10
N PHE A 32 -23.61 -19.72 9.77
CA PHE A 32 -23.11 -20.95 9.14
C PHE A 32 -21.71 -21.29 9.66
N ILE A 33 -20.79 -20.32 9.74
CA ILE A 33 -19.43 -20.53 10.25
C ILE A 33 -19.40 -20.76 11.76
N SER A 34 -20.21 -20.04 12.56
CA SER A 34 -20.29 -20.31 14.00
C SER A 34 -20.91 -21.67 14.29
N LYS A 35 -21.89 -22.09 13.48
CA LYS A 35 -22.51 -23.40 13.56
C LYS A 35 -21.53 -24.46 13.09
N GLU A 36 -20.82 -24.23 11.99
CA GLU A 36 -19.89 -25.20 11.41
C GLU A 36 -18.58 -25.31 12.18
N ILE A 37 -18.06 -24.24 12.80
CA ILE A 37 -16.97 -24.32 13.79
C ILE A 37 -17.41 -25.14 15.01
N ASN A 38 -18.68 -25.04 15.41
CA ASN A 38 -19.22 -25.81 16.54
C ASN A 38 -19.65 -27.25 16.16
N SER A 39 -20.04 -27.55 14.91
CA SER A 39 -20.36 -28.90 14.42
C SER A 39 -19.16 -29.65 13.83
N SER A 40 -18.12 -28.96 13.36
CA SER A 40 -16.83 -29.54 12.95
C SER A 40 -16.07 -30.18 14.10
N VAL A 41 -16.40 -29.81 15.35
CA VAL A 41 -15.86 -30.44 16.56
C VAL A 41 -16.52 -31.81 16.82
N ILE A 42 -17.66 -32.13 16.17
CA ILE A 42 -18.42 -33.36 16.42
C ILE A 42 -18.98 -33.95 15.11
N VAL A 43 -18.13 -34.48 14.21
CA VAL A 43 -18.53 -35.56 13.29
C VAL A 43 -17.31 -36.44 12.94
N GLU A 44 -17.37 -37.71 13.33
CA GLU A 44 -16.47 -38.78 12.86
C GLU A 44 -16.87 -39.25 11.44
N SER A 45 -15.91 -39.36 10.52
CA SER A 45 -15.63 -40.61 9.78
C SER A 45 -14.55 -40.42 8.69
N ALA A 46 -13.81 -41.51 8.45
CA ALA A 46 -12.59 -41.68 7.62
C ALA A 46 -11.31 -41.12 8.26
N ASP A 47 -10.59 -41.99 9.00
CA ASP A 47 -9.41 -41.66 9.83
C ASP A 47 -8.38 -40.77 9.13
N SER A 48 -8.10 -40.98 7.83
CA SER A 48 -7.13 -40.17 7.07
C SER A 48 -7.65 -38.77 6.68
N GLU A 49 -8.96 -38.61 6.41
CA GLU A 49 -9.53 -37.30 6.07
C GLU A 49 -9.68 -36.42 7.32
N SER A 50 -9.89 -37.05 8.48
CA SER A 50 -9.89 -36.37 9.78
C SER A 50 -8.49 -35.84 10.16
N GLU A 51 -7.43 -36.58 9.82
CA GLU A 51 -6.04 -36.19 10.11
C GLU A 51 -5.57 -35.05 9.21
N ILE A 52 -5.81 -35.14 7.90
CA ILE A 52 -5.46 -34.05 6.96
C ILE A 52 -6.21 -32.75 7.33
N LYS A 53 -7.50 -32.84 7.70
CA LYS A 53 -8.26 -31.65 8.15
C LYS A 53 -7.67 -31.04 9.43
N LYS A 54 -7.24 -31.85 10.39
CA LYS A 54 -6.58 -31.37 11.63
C LYS A 54 -5.24 -30.69 11.32
N GLU A 55 -4.46 -31.25 10.41
CA GLU A 55 -3.16 -30.67 10.03
C GLU A 55 -3.32 -29.38 9.23
N ILE A 56 -4.29 -29.31 8.30
CA ILE A 56 -4.65 -28.06 7.62
C ILE A 56 -5.10 -27.02 8.64
N TYR A 57 -5.94 -27.38 9.60
CA TYR A 57 -6.38 -26.45 10.65
C TYR A 57 -5.19 -25.90 11.46
N ALA A 58 -4.25 -26.76 11.86
CA ALA A 58 -3.03 -26.33 12.55
C ALA A 58 -2.20 -25.37 11.70
N ILE A 59 -1.99 -25.69 10.41
CA ILE A 59 -1.29 -24.83 9.45
C ILE A 59 -1.96 -23.45 9.35
N LEU A 60 -3.30 -23.40 9.26
CA LEU A 60 -4.04 -22.14 9.15
C LEU A 60 -3.89 -21.29 10.42
N VAL A 61 -3.97 -21.91 11.60
CA VAL A 61 -3.73 -21.21 12.88
C VAL A 61 -2.29 -20.67 12.95
N GLU A 62 -1.30 -21.45 12.52
CA GLU A 62 0.10 -21.03 12.49
C GLU A 62 0.40 -19.95 11.44
N SER A 63 -0.43 -19.82 10.41
CA SER A 63 -0.28 -18.81 9.34
C SER A 63 -0.98 -17.47 9.68
N ILE A 64 -1.82 -17.43 10.73
CA ILE A 64 -2.49 -16.20 11.20
C ILE A 64 -1.50 -15.06 11.47
N PRO A 65 -0.35 -15.28 12.17
CA PRO A 65 0.65 -14.23 12.37
C PRO A 65 1.17 -13.64 11.08
N THR A 66 1.34 -14.44 10.02
CA THR A 66 1.76 -13.96 8.70
C THR A 66 0.69 -13.07 8.08
N GLY A 67 -0.58 -13.49 8.11
CA GLY A 67 -1.70 -12.65 7.69
C GLY A 67 -1.73 -11.31 8.43
N ASN A 68 -1.58 -11.35 9.76
CA ASN A 68 -1.54 -10.14 10.58
C ASN A 68 -0.33 -9.23 10.25
N LYS A 69 0.85 -9.78 9.97
CA LYS A 69 2.04 -9.01 9.54
C LYS A 69 1.79 -8.26 8.23
N THR A 70 1.00 -8.83 7.32
CA THR A 70 0.63 -8.18 6.05
C THR A 70 -0.48 -7.12 6.20
N GLY A 71 -0.94 -6.86 7.43
CA GLY A 71 -1.98 -5.89 7.72
C GLY A 71 -3.40 -6.43 7.63
N ASN A 72 -3.58 -7.73 7.33
CA ASN A 72 -4.88 -8.39 7.26
C ASN A 72 -5.35 -8.82 8.66
N ASN A 73 -6.59 -8.50 9.03
CA ASN A 73 -7.22 -9.05 10.22
C ASN A 73 -8.10 -10.25 9.82
N ILE A 74 -7.81 -11.43 10.38
CA ILE A 74 -8.49 -12.68 10.00
C ILE A 74 -9.67 -12.91 10.94
N GLU A 75 -10.88 -12.90 10.39
CA GLU A 75 -12.12 -13.15 11.14
C GLU A 75 -12.47 -14.65 11.20
N GLY A 76 -11.98 -15.43 10.24
CA GLY A 76 -12.21 -16.86 10.18
C GLY A 76 -11.66 -17.49 8.91
N PHE A 77 -11.75 -18.82 8.84
CA PHE A 77 -11.38 -19.58 7.66
C PHE A 77 -12.21 -20.85 7.53
N GLU A 78 -12.30 -21.36 6.31
CA GLU A 78 -12.92 -22.64 5.95
C GLU A 78 -11.94 -23.43 5.07
N SER A 79 -11.88 -24.75 5.21
CA SER A 79 -11.10 -25.60 4.32
C SER A 79 -11.95 -26.76 3.79
N ARG A 80 -11.84 -27.03 2.48
CA ARG A 80 -12.48 -28.16 1.81
C ARG A 80 -11.43 -28.98 1.08
N ILE A 81 -11.50 -30.30 1.23
CA ILE A 81 -10.64 -31.27 0.55
C ILE A 81 -11.49 -31.99 -0.50
N PHE A 82 -10.97 -32.09 -1.72
CA PHE A 82 -11.64 -32.73 -2.84
C PHE A 82 -10.84 -33.96 -3.27
N PRO A 83 -11.46 -35.13 -3.41
CA PRO A 83 -10.82 -36.25 -4.08
C PRO A 83 -10.65 -35.92 -5.57
N LEU A 84 -9.46 -36.16 -6.11
CA LEU A 84 -9.15 -35.96 -7.53
C LEU A 84 -9.20 -37.29 -8.30
N ILE A 85 -9.53 -37.19 -9.58
CA ILE A 85 -9.53 -38.34 -10.49
C ILE A 85 -8.09 -38.52 -11.00
N ILE A 86 -7.48 -39.66 -10.64
CA ILE A 86 -6.06 -39.98 -10.88
C ILE A 86 -5.83 -40.69 -12.23
N ASP A 87 -6.85 -40.79 -13.07
CA ASP A 87 -6.75 -41.47 -14.36
C ASP A 87 -5.83 -40.68 -15.32
N SER A 88 -4.67 -41.28 -15.62
CA SER A 88 -3.67 -40.71 -16.52
C SER A 88 -4.14 -40.52 -17.96
N ASN A 89 -5.26 -41.15 -18.36
CA ASN A 89 -5.88 -40.94 -19.67
C ASN A 89 -6.88 -39.77 -19.69
N LEU A 90 -7.31 -39.29 -18.52
CA LEU A 90 -8.30 -38.21 -18.38
C LEU A 90 -7.71 -36.89 -17.83
N GLY A 91 -6.51 -36.92 -17.23
CA GLY A 91 -5.88 -35.75 -16.59
C GLY A 91 -4.43 -35.49 -17.01
N ASN A 92 -3.99 -34.23 -16.84
CA ASN A 92 -2.58 -33.83 -16.89
C ASN A 92 -1.76 -34.62 -15.83
N PRO A 93 -0.81 -35.47 -16.25
CA PRO A 93 -0.21 -36.49 -15.39
C PRO A 93 0.59 -35.94 -14.20
N ASP A 94 1.08 -34.70 -14.24
CA ASP A 94 2.03 -34.23 -13.22
C ASP A 94 1.39 -33.78 -11.91
N TYR A 95 0.14 -33.30 -11.93
CA TYR A 95 -0.58 -32.85 -10.72
C TYR A 95 -1.93 -33.54 -10.51
N LEU A 96 -2.60 -34.03 -11.55
CA LEU A 96 -3.83 -34.84 -11.41
C LEU A 96 -3.53 -36.29 -11.03
N SER A 97 -2.25 -36.71 -11.00
CA SER A 97 -1.84 -37.99 -10.42
C SER A 97 -1.90 -38.01 -8.87
N ARG A 98 -2.11 -36.86 -8.24
CA ARG A 98 -2.22 -36.71 -6.79
C ARG A 98 -3.66 -36.82 -6.32
N LYS A 99 -3.87 -37.32 -5.09
CA LYS A 99 -5.18 -37.77 -4.60
C LYS A 99 -6.13 -36.63 -4.22
N ASN A 100 -5.61 -35.49 -3.78
CA ASN A 100 -6.39 -34.46 -3.11
C ASN A 100 -6.19 -33.08 -3.74
N GLY A 101 -7.27 -32.33 -3.92
CA GLY A 101 -7.25 -30.88 -4.11
C GLY A 101 -7.72 -30.19 -2.85
N ILE A 102 -7.18 -29.02 -2.53
CA ILE A 102 -7.54 -28.27 -1.32
C ILE A 102 -8.03 -26.89 -1.72
N LYS A 103 -9.20 -26.48 -1.21
CA LYS A 103 -9.67 -25.09 -1.25
C LYS A 103 -9.74 -24.55 0.17
N ILE A 104 -9.13 -23.40 0.39
CA ILE A 104 -9.16 -22.66 1.64
C ILE A 104 -9.86 -21.33 1.36
N THR A 105 -10.84 -20.98 2.18
CA THR A 105 -11.50 -19.68 2.17
C THR A 105 -11.06 -18.94 3.42
N ILE A 106 -10.55 -17.72 3.27
CA ILE A 106 -10.14 -16.85 4.37
C ILE A 106 -11.08 -15.65 4.41
N LEU A 107 -11.66 -15.38 5.58
CA LEU A 107 -12.46 -14.19 5.83
C LEU A 107 -11.59 -13.09 6.44
N LEU A 108 -11.53 -11.95 5.77
CA LEU A 108 -10.71 -10.80 6.17
C LEU A 108 -11.57 -9.59 6.55
N ASP A 109 -11.27 -8.95 7.68
CA ASP A 109 -11.72 -7.58 7.97
C ASP A 109 -10.67 -6.59 7.46
N ASN A 110 -10.78 -6.23 6.18
CA ASN A 110 -9.72 -5.52 5.46
C ASN A 110 -9.80 -3.99 5.64
N LYS A 111 -9.68 -3.53 6.90
CA LYS A 111 -9.67 -2.09 7.24
C LYS A 111 -8.32 -1.41 6.95
N ASN A 112 -7.26 -2.19 6.80
CA ASN A 112 -5.91 -1.67 6.56
C ASN A 112 -5.62 -1.61 5.06
N ARG A 113 -5.15 -0.45 4.57
CA ARG A 113 -4.81 -0.28 3.15
C ARG A 113 -3.71 -1.21 2.68
N LEU A 114 -2.75 -1.57 3.54
CA LEU A 114 -1.70 -2.54 3.23
C LEU A 114 -2.24 -3.97 3.08
N GLY A 115 -3.20 -4.36 3.95
CA GLY A 115 -3.87 -5.66 3.87
C GLY A 115 -4.66 -5.84 2.57
N ASN A 116 -5.13 -4.74 1.99
CA ASN A 116 -5.85 -4.73 0.72
C ASN A 116 -4.93 -4.68 -0.53
N THR A 117 -3.64 -4.98 -0.39
CA THR A 117 -2.70 -5.06 -1.51
C THR A 117 -2.60 -6.49 -2.07
N ILE A 118 -2.27 -6.63 -3.34
CA ILE A 118 -2.03 -7.94 -3.96
C ILE A 118 -0.89 -8.68 -3.23
N TRP A 119 0.19 -7.98 -2.88
CA TRP A 119 1.30 -8.53 -2.08
C TRP A 119 0.84 -9.17 -0.77
N ALA A 120 -0.03 -8.50 -0.01
CA ALA A 120 -0.48 -9.02 1.28
C ALA A 120 -1.19 -10.38 1.14
N HIS A 121 -2.04 -10.51 0.12
CA HIS A 121 -2.75 -11.74 -0.18
C HIS A 121 -1.82 -12.83 -0.72
N GLU A 122 -0.87 -12.46 -1.59
CA GLU A 122 0.12 -13.36 -2.16
C GLU A 122 1.08 -13.91 -1.10
N ALA A 123 1.58 -13.06 -0.20
CA ALA A 123 2.44 -13.45 0.91
C ALA A 123 1.71 -14.42 1.85
N PHE A 124 0.46 -14.10 2.21
CA PHE A 124 -0.33 -14.95 3.08
C PHE A 124 -0.67 -16.30 2.42
N ALA A 125 -1.12 -16.29 1.16
CA ALA A 125 -1.36 -17.52 0.41
C ALA A 125 -0.09 -18.36 0.24
N THR A 126 1.06 -17.72 0.00
CA THR A 126 2.34 -18.42 -0.14
C THR A 126 2.69 -19.15 1.15
N ASP A 127 2.54 -18.53 2.32
CA ASP A 127 2.85 -19.19 3.60
C ASP A 127 1.96 -20.42 3.85
N ILE A 128 0.64 -20.29 3.63
CA ILE A 128 -0.31 -21.40 3.74
C ILE A 128 0.09 -22.55 2.82
N ILE A 129 0.30 -22.23 1.53
CA ILE A 129 0.55 -23.23 0.49
C ILE A 129 1.90 -23.91 0.71
N ARG A 130 2.93 -23.15 1.05
CA ARG A 130 4.24 -23.67 1.42
C ARG A 130 4.15 -24.67 2.57
N ARG A 131 3.42 -24.33 3.64
CA ARG A 131 3.24 -25.21 4.80
C ARG A 131 2.49 -26.48 4.43
N ILE A 132 1.48 -26.40 3.57
CA ILE A 132 0.74 -27.58 3.07
C ILE A 132 1.63 -28.48 2.22
N TYR A 133 2.41 -27.94 1.28
CA TYR A 133 3.26 -28.77 0.43
C TYR A 133 4.46 -29.36 1.19
N LYS A 134 4.97 -28.68 2.23
CA LYS A 134 6.00 -29.20 3.14
C LYS A 134 5.46 -30.12 4.25
N SER A 135 4.14 -30.32 4.32
CA SER A 135 3.50 -31.16 5.34
C SER A 135 3.69 -32.66 5.07
N GLY A 136 3.33 -33.50 6.05
CA GLY A 136 3.41 -34.97 5.88
C GLY A 136 2.52 -35.54 4.78
N PHE A 137 1.54 -34.76 4.28
CA PHE A 137 0.61 -35.18 3.23
C PHE A 137 0.75 -34.39 1.92
N GLY A 138 1.68 -33.42 1.84
CA GLY A 138 1.85 -32.53 0.69
C GLY A 138 2.06 -33.25 -0.65
N GLU A 139 2.73 -34.41 -0.65
CA GLU A 139 2.91 -35.25 -1.84
C GLU A 139 1.59 -35.77 -2.44
N ASN A 140 0.53 -35.85 -1.64
CA ASN A 140 -0.81 -36.27 -2.07
C ASN A 140 -1.67 -35.11 -2.57
N VAL A 141 -1.17 -33.86 -2.55
CA VAL A 141 -1.93 -32.65 -2.90
C VAL A 141 -1.64 -32.22 -4.33
N GLY A 142 -2.63 -32.34 -5.21
CA GLY A 142 -2.56 -31.94 -6.63
C GLY A 142 -2.61 -30.43 -6.84
N PHE A 143 -3.40 -29.72 -6.04
CA PHE A 143 -3.44 -28.26 -6.03
C PHE A 143 -3.93 -27.73 -4.68
N VAL A 144 -3.55 -26.48 -4.40
CA VAL A 144 -4.13 -25.69 -3.31
C VAL A 144 -4.64 -24.38 -3.88
N SER A 145 -5.87 -24.02 -3.53
CA SER A 145 -6.50 -22.74 -3.86
C SER A 145 -6.85 -21.99 -2.59
N VAL A 146 -6.43 -20.73 -2.48
CA VAL A 146 -6.76 -19.83 -1.37
C VAL A 146 -7.65 -18.71 -1.91
N LEU A 147 -8.89 -18.66 -1.44
CA LEU A 147 -9.86 -17.61 -1.73
C LEU A 147 -9.94 -16.66 -0.54
N PHE A 148 -9.84 -15.37 -0.80
CA PHE A 148 -10.04 -14.34 0.21
C PHE A 148 -11.36 -13.63 -0.02
N ILE A 149 -12.13 -13.44 1.06
CA ILE A 149 -13.45 -12.79 1.07
C ILE A 149 -13.43 -11.66 2.09
N ASP A 150 -14.02 -10.52 1.75
CA ASP A 150 -14.27 -9.43 2.69
C ASP A 150 -15.36 -9.83 3.70
N ALA A 151 -15.02 -9.88 4.98
CA ALA A 151 -15.92 -10.32 6.05
C ALA A 151 -17.07 -9.34 6.34
N THR A 152 -17.03 -8.13 5.77
CA THR A 152 -18.04 -7.08 5.92
C THR A 152 -19.02 -7.05 4.75
N THR A 153 -18.55 -7.26 3.52
CA THR A 153 -19.39 -7.22 2.31
C THR A 153 -19.73 -8.60 1.77
N ASP A 154 -19.03 -9.65 2.20
CA ASP A 154 -19.11 -11.00 1.65
C ASP A 154 -18.71 -11.09 0.16
N GLU A 155 -17.89 -10.14 -0.31
CA GLU A 155 -17.40 -10.10 -1.69
C GLU A 155 -16.07 -10.83 -1.82
N ASP A 156 -15.94 -11.64 -2.88
CA ASP A 156 -14.68 -12.26 -3.27
C ASP A 156 -13.63 -11.19 -3.61
N LEU A 157 -12.47 -11.26 -2.96
CA LEU A 157 -11.37 -10.31 -3.16
C LEU A 157 -10.38 -10.82 -4.21
N ILE A 158 -9.87 -12.04 -4.02
CA ILE A 158 -8.82 -12.64 -4.84
C ILE A 158 -8.77 -14.16 -4.60
N LEU A 159 -8.55 -14.92 -5.68
CA LEU A 159 -8.29 -16.36 -5.66
C LEU A 159 -6.88 -16.62 -6.18
N LEU A 160 -6.09 -17.35 -5.39
CA LEU A 160 -4.71 -17.74 -5.71
C LEU A 160 -4.60 -19.26 -5.69
N THR A 161 -4.16 -19.85 -6.79
CA THR A 161 -4.02 -21.30 -6.92
C THR A 161 -2.61 -21.68 -7.35
N LEU A 162 -2.05 -22.67 -6.66
CA LEU A 162 -0.80 -23.32 -7.03
C LEU A 162 -1.06 -24.82 -7.23
N ASN A 163 -0.72 -25.33 -8.42
CA ASN A 163 -0.73 -26.77 -8.69
C ASN A 163 0.63 -27.39 -8.36
N ALA A 164 0.63 -28.70 -8.15
CA ALA A 164 1.82 -29.47 -7.81
C ALA A 164 2.95 -29.43 -8.86
N ALA A 165 2.63 -29.19 -10.13
CA ALA A 165 3.65 -29.12 -11.19
C ALA A 165 4.40 -27.78 -11.16
N ASP A 166 3.70 -26.70 -10.84
CA ASP A 166 4.29 -25.37 -10.70
C ASP A 166 4.93 -25.18 -9.31
N GLU A 167 4.42 -25.85 -8.28
CA GLU A 167 5.01 -25.85 -6.94
C GLU A 167 6.47 -26.33 -6.92
N ARG A 168 6.80 -27.40 -7.66
CA ARG A 168 8.18 -27.92 -7.76
C ARG A 168 9.20 -26.89 -8.22
N LYS A 169 8.77 -25.83 -8.90
CA LYS A 169 9.65 -24.73 -9.31
C LYS A 169 10.18 -23.93 -8.12
N TYR A 170 9.44 -23.94 -7.01
CA TYR A 170 9.71 -23.15 -5.80
C TYR A 170 10.30 -23.98 -4.65
N GLU A 171 10.34 -25.31 -4.76
CA GLU A 171 10.78 -26.24 -3.69
C GLU A 171 12.11 -25.81 -3.05
N ASP A 172 13.08 -25.44 -3.88
CA ASP A 172 14.41 -24.99 -3.44
C ASP A 172 14.50 -23.48 -3.08
N LYS A 173 13.48 -22.69 -3.43
CA LYS A 173 13.53 -21.22 -3.42
C LYS A 173 12.73 -20.56 -2.30
N TRP A 174 11.65 -21.17 -1.83
CA TRP A 174 10.79 -20.60 -0.76
C TRP A 174 11.18 -21.02 0.67
N ASN A 175 12.48 -21.16 0.92
CA ASN A 175 13.03 -21.49 2.25
C ASN A 175 13.09 -20.28 3.19
N ASP A 176 13.05 -19.08 2.64
CA ASP A 176 12.91 -17.84 3.41
C ASP A 176 11.44 -17.65 3.80
N GLU A 177 11.16 -17.51 5.09
CA GLU A 177 9.81 -17.32 5.63
C GLU A 177 9.11 -16.09 5.06
N ASP A 178 9.89 -15.05 4.70
CA ASP A 178 9.37 -13.78 4.18
C ASP A 178 9.19 -13.77 2.65
N SER A 179 9.65 -14.82 1.94
CA SER A 179 9.50 -14.92 0.49
C SER A 179 8.07 -15.24 0.05
N TYR A 180 7.64 -14.68 -1.08
CA TYR A 180 6.30 -14.89 -1.62
C TYR A 180 6.27 -15.13 -3.13
N ILE A 181 5.26 -15.86 -3.60
CA ILE A 181 4.96 -16.05 -5.02
C ILE A 181 4.22 -14.80 -5.51
N CYS A 182 4.83 -14.01 -6.41
CA CYS A 182 4.15 -12.86 -7.00
C CYS A 182 3.14 -13.28 -8.08
N SER A 183 2.40 -12.31 -8.61
CA SER A 183 1.26 -12.48 -9.51
C SER A 183 1.49 -13.40 -10.71
N LEU A 184 2.69 -13.41 -11.29
CA LEU A 184 3.01 -14.27 -12.44
C LEU A 184 3.34 -15.71 -12.08
N GLY A 185 3.71 -15.96 -10.82
CA GLY A 185 4.17 -17.25 -10.34
C GLY A 185 3.05 -18.24 -10.02
N TRP A 186 1.82 -17.75 -9.84
CA TRP A 186 0.64 -18.57 -9.58
C TRP A 186 0.21 -19.38 -10.81
N SER A 187 -0.29 -20.59 -10.57
CA SER A 187 -0.90 -21.42 -11.61
C SER A 187 -2.18 -20.79 -12.12
N GLU A 188 -2.96 -20.20 -11.21
CA GLU A 188 -4.13 -19.38 -11.52
C GLU A 188 -4.24 -18.26 -10.48
N LEU A 189 -4.56 -17.06 -10.97
CA LEU A 189 -4.80 -15.86 -10.18
C LEU A 189 -6.06 -15.20 -10.75
N LEU A 190 -7.10 -15.08 -9.93
CA LEU A 190 -8.34 -14.37 -10.30
C LEU A 190 -8.58 -13.22 -9.33
N ILE A 191 -8.72 -12.02 -9.89
CA ILE A 191 -9.15 -10.82 -9.17
C ILE A 191 -10.48 -10.40 -9.79
N PRO A 192 -11.61 -10.48 -9.07
CA PRO A 192 -12.90 -10.01 -9.56
C PRO A 192 -12.83 -8.53 -9.97
N LYS A 193 -13.54 -8.14 -11.03
CA LYS A 193 -13.48 -6.76 -11.55
C LYS A 193 -13.92 -5.70 -10.53
N GLU A 194 -14.85 -6.06 -9.65
CA GLU A 194 -15.37 -5.18 -8.60
C GLU A 194 -14.43 -5.12 -7.38
N SER A 195 -13.43 -6.00 -7.32
CA SER A 195 -12.46 -6.05 -6.24
C SER A 195 -11.62 -4.78 -6.22
N LYS A 196 -11.47 -4.17 -5.03
CA LYS A 196 -10.70 -2.94 -4.81
C LYS A 196 -9.25 -3.21 -4.44
N ILE A 197 -8.72 -4.35 -4.85
CA ILE A 197 -7.33 -4.76 -4.57
C ILE A 197 -6.36 -3.75 -5.17
N ILE A 198 -5.37 -3.36 -4.37
CA ILE A 198 -4.30 -2.46 -4.76
C ILE A 198 -3.15 -3.28 -5.32
N PHE A 199 -2.70 -2.96 -6.54
CA PHE A 199 -1.62 -3.67 -7.23
C PHE A 199 -0.21 -3.31 -6.72
N TYR A 200 -0.03 -3.20 -5.41
CA TYR A 200 1.27 -3.01 -4.79
C TYR A 200 1.98 -4.36 -4.60
N GLU A 201 3.19 -4.49 -5.14
CA GLU A 201 4.09 -5.64 -4.95
C GLU A 201 5.35 -5.19 -4.17
N LYS A 202 5.78 -5.98 -3.18
CA LYS A 202 7.01 -5.74 -2.41
C LYS A 202 8.15 -6.60 -2.96
N ASN A 203 8.86 -6.13 -3.97
CA ASN A 203 9.66 -7.01 -4.82
C ASN A 203 10.94 -7.59 -4.21
N ASP A 204 11.42 -7.07 -3.07
CA ASP A 204 12.63 -7.53 -2.37
C ASP A 204 12.56 -9.01 -1.92
N ALA A 205 11.35 -9.52 -1.69
CA ALA A 205 11.10 -10.89 -1.27
C ALA A 205 10.34 -11.73 -2.32
N SER A 206 10.18 -11.22 -3.55
CA SER A 206 9.40 -11.90 -4.59
C SER A 206 10.16 -13.06 -5.22
N LEU A 207 9.48 -14.20 -5.42
CA LEU A 207 10.06 -15.40 -6.05
C LEU A 207 9.98 -15.40 -7.59
N CYS A 208 9.59 -14.29 -8.21
CA CYS A 208 9.22 -14.22 -9.63
C CYS A 208 10.39 -14.07 -10.62
N SER A 209 11.50 -13.47 -10.20
CA SER A 209 12.60 -13.09 -11.09
C SER A 209 13.36 -14.27 -11.73
N SER A 210 13.18 -15.49 -11.22
CA SER A 210 13.99 -16.66 -11.63
C SER A 210 13.20 -17.83 -12.25
N LEU A 211 11.87 -17.70 -12.41
CA LEU A 211 11.00 -18.83 -12.82
C LEU A 211 9.98 -18.50 -13.91
N ALA A 212 9.78 -17.22 -14.25
CA ALA A 212 8.80 -16.80 -15.26
C ALA A 212 9.11 -17.27 -16.70
N TYR A 213 10.25 -17.92 -16.93
CA TYR A 213 10.81 -18.18 -18.26
C TYR A 213 10.75 -19.63 -18.76
N ASP A 214 10.32 -20.58 -17.94
CA ASP A 214 10.01 -21.93 -18.43
C ASP A 214 8.58 -21.94 -18.97
N GLU A 215 8.44 -21.47 -20.21
CA GLU A 215 7.30 -21.81 -21.06
C GLU A 215 7.19 -23.33 -21.06
N LYS A 216 6.12 -23.86 -20.43
CA LYS A 216 5.66 -25.20 -20.77
C LYS A 216 5.48 -25.21 -22.29
N ASN A 217 6.06 -26.23 -22.95
CA ASN A 217 5.76 -26.62 -24.33
C ASN A 217 4.26 -26.99 -24.45
N THR A 218 3.37 -26.05 -24.21
CA THR A 218 2.04 -26.11 -24.80
C THR A 218 2.23 -25.83 -26.27
N GLU A 219 1.63 -26.63 -27.14
CA GLU A 219 1.61 -26.47 -28.60
C GLU A 219 0.92 -25.15 -29.01
N SER A 220 1.46 -24.01 -28.60
CA SER A 220 0.97 -22.70 -28.98
C SER A 220 1.61 -22.31 -30.30
N ILE A 221 0.78 -21.80 -31.19
CA ILE A 221 1.21 -21.29 -32.49
C ILE A 221 2.04 -20.03 -32.22
N GLU A 222 3.32 -20.07 -32.56
CA GLU A 222 4.22 -18.90 -32.50
C GLU A 222 3.63 -17.74 -33.32
N ASN A 223 3.59 -16.54 -32.73
CA ASN A 223 2.96 -15.37 -33.34
C ASN A 223 3.84 -14.12 -33.23
N ASP A 224 4.99 -14.16 -33.90
CA ASP A 224 5.95 -13.06 -33.94
C ASP A 224 5.37 -11.77 -34.54
N ALA A 225 4.43 -11.89 -35.48
CA ALA A 225 3.77 -10.73 -36.09
C ALA A 225 2.93 -9.97 -35.04
N TYR A 226 2.16 -10.70 -34.24
CA TYR A 226 1.42 -10.09 -33.13
C TYR A 226 2.36 -9.47 -32.09
N PHE A 227 3.45 -10.14 -31.72
CA PHE A 227 4.43 -9.59 -30.80
C PHE A 227 5.04 -8.27 -31.33
N LYS A 228 5.42 -8.21 -32.61
CA LYS A 228 5.94 -6.99 -33.24
C LYS A 228 4.96 -5.81 -33.22
N ASP A 229 3.67 -6.08 -33.36
CA ASP A 229 2.62 -5.05 -33.28
C ASP A 229 2.29 -4.68 -31.82
N TYR A 230 2.51 -5.60 -30.89
CA TYR A 230 2.27 -5.42 -29.47
C TYR A 230 3.29 -4.48 -28.84
N VAL A 231 4.60 -4.69 -29.09
CA VAL A 231 5.66 -3.91 -28.43
C VAL A 231 5.52 -2.38 -28.64
N PRO A 232 5.32 -1.83 -29.86
CA PRO A 232 5.18 -0.39 -30.06
C PRO A 232 3.98 0.23 -29.34
N LYS A 233 2.87 -0.51 -29.24
CA LYS A 233 1.67 -0.05 -28.53
C LYS A 233 1.93 0.02 -27.03
N THR A 234 2.45 -1.08 -26.47
CA THR A 234 2.86 -1.17 -25.07
C THR A 234 3.90 -0.11 -24.72
N TYR A 235 4.88 0.09 -25.60
CA TYR A 235 5.90 1.12 -25.47
C TYR A 235 5.29 2.52 -25.31
N THR A 236 4.44 2.92 -26.26
CA THR A 236 3.83 4.25 -26.29
C THR A 236 2.98 4.47 -25.05
N GLU A 237 2.16 3.48 -24.68
CA GLU A 237 1.31 3.52 -23.51
C GLU A 237 2.10 3.71 -22.21
N ILE A 238 3.18 2.94 -22.01
CA ILE A 238 4.02 3.06 -20.81
C ILE A 238 4.76 4.41 -20.79
N ALA A 239 5.35 4.81 -21.92
CA ALA A 239 6.13 6.05 -22.01
C ALA A 239 5.28 7.30 -21.77
N GLU A 240 4.06 7.35 -22.29
CA GLU A 240 3.13 8.48 -22.07
C GLU A 240 2.73 8.61 -20.60
N ASN A 241 2.43 7.51 -19.92
CA ASN A 241 2.11 7.52 -18.49
C ASN A 241 3.30 7.95 -17.64
N LEU A 242 4.51 7.46 -17.95
CA LEU A 242 5.73 7.88 -17.24
C LEU A 242 6.04 9.37 -17.44
N ASN A 243 5.80 9.91 -18.64
CA ASN A 243 5.92 11.34 -18.92
C ASN A 243 4.87 12.17 -18.17
N GLU A 244 3.66 11.66 -17.96
CA GLU A 244 2.66 12.33 -17.14
C GLU A 244 3.08 12.38 -15.65
N ILE A 245 3.59 11.26 -15.12
CA ILE A 245 4.16 11.18 -13.78
C ILE A 245 5.32 12.18 -13.61
N ASP A 246 6.21 12.29 -14.59
CA ASP A 246 7.30 13.27 -14.60
C ASP A 246 6.79 14.71 -14.46
N LYS A 247 5.78 15.08 -15.25
CA LYS A 247 5.19 16.43 -15.22
C LYS A 247 4.61 16.75 -13.85
N PHE A 248 3.77 15.86 -13.31
CA PHE A 248 3.19 16.07 -11.98
C PHE A 248 4.27 16.15 -10.90
N SER A 249 5.31 15.33 -11.02
CA SER A 249 6.44 15.36 -10.10
C SER A 249 7.20 16.69 -10.15
N LYS A 250 7.46 17.24 -11.34
CA LYS A 250 8.13 18.54 -11.52
C LYS A 250 7.32 19.72 -10.95
N ASP A 251 6.00 19.58 -10.97
CA ASP A 251 5.05 20.55 -10.43
C ASP A 251 4.81 20.42 -8.91
N GLY A 252 5.34 19.35 -8.30
CA GLY A 252 5.14 19.01 -6.88
C GLY A 252 3.74 18.46 -6.58
N ASP A 253 2.99 18.03 -7.61
CA ASP A 253 1.64 17.47 -7.49
C ASP A 253 1.70 15.96 -7.21
N TYR A 254 2.18 15.62 -6.02
CA TYR A 254 2.40 14.23 -5.63
C TYR A 254 1.12 13.41 -5.55
N LYS A 255 -0.03 14.05 -5.32
CA LYS A 255 -1.34 13.41 -5.37
C LYS A 255 -1.63 12.84 -6.76
N ASN A 256 -1.37 13.62 -7.81
CA ASN A 256 -1.56 13.13 -9.18
C ASN A 256 -0.43 12.17 -9.62
N VAL A 257 0.80 12.32 -9.11
CA VAL A 257 1.86 11.30 -9.28
C VAL A 257 1.37 9.92 -8.82
N ILE A 258 0.86 9.81 -7.59
CA ILE A 258 0.40 8.53 -7.02
C ILE A 258 -0.78 7.97 -7.80
N LYS A 259 -1.70 8.83 -8.21
CA LYS A 259 -2.87 8.44 -9.01
C LYS A 259 -2.46 7.87 -10.37
N SER A 260 -1.58 8.54 -11.11
CA SER A 260 -1.08 8.05 -12.40
C SER A 260 -0.20 6.82 -12.23
N ALA A 261 0.62 6.74 -11.18
CA ALA A 261 1.41 5.54 -10.87
C ALA A 261 0.52 4.32 -10.59
N ALA A 262 -0.55 4.48 -9.81
CA ALA A 262 -1.51 3.41 -9.56
C ALA A 262 -2.22 2.95 -10.85
N ALA A 263 -2.63 3.88 -11.70
CA ALA A 263 -3.25 3.56 -13.00
C ALA A 263 -2.28 2.80 -13.91
N LEU A 264 -1.02 3.24 -14.00
CA LEU A 264 0.01 2.56 -14.76
C LEU A 264 0.29 1.17 -14.18
N ASN A 265 0.35 1.00 -12.86
CA ASN A 265 0.61 -0.31 -12.26
C ASN A 265 -0.49 -1.34 -12.57
N ASN A 266 -1.76 -0.92 -12.53
CA ASN A 266 -2.89 -1.75 -12.93
C ASN A 266 -2.77 -2.18 -14.41
N ARG A 267 -2.33 -1.25 -15.26
CA ARG A 267 -2.12 -1.53 -16.67
C ARG A 267 -0.93 -2.47 -16.90
N LEU A 268 0.18 -2.26 -16.19
CA LEU A 268 1.34 -3.15 -16.24
C LEU A 268 0.98 -4.57 -15.83
N PHE A 269 0.16 -4.76 -14.78
CA PHE A 269 -0.37 -6.08 -14.41
C PHE A 269 -1.12 -6.75 -15.57
N THR A 270 -1.94 -5.97 -16.30
CA THR A 270 -2.66 -6.47 -17.48
C THR A 270 -1.69 -6.83 -18.61
N ILE A 271 -0.71 -5.98 -18.89
CA ILE A 271 0.33 -6.21 -19.91
C ILE A 271 1.16 -7.46 -19.57
N LYS A 272 1.58 -7.66 -18.31
CA LYS A 272 2.29 -8.87 -17.85
C LYS A 272 1.49 -10.14 -18.22
N ASN A 273 0.19 -10.13 -17.95
CA ASN A 273 -0.71 -11.26 -18.22
C ASN A 273 -0.98 -11.50 -19.72
N GLU A 274 -1.08 -10.43 -20.51
CA GLU A 274 -1.17 -10.51 -21.97
C GLU A 274 0.13 -11.07 -22.56
N LEU A 275 1.27 -10.52 -22.17
CA LEU A 275 2.60 -10.91 -22.65
C LEU A 275 2.93 -12.38 -22.34
N LYS A 276 2.52 -12.88 -21.16
CA LYS A 276 2.66 -14.30 -20.77
C LYS A 276 2.00 -15.25 -21.78
N LYS A 277 0.90 -14.84 -22.42
CA LYS A 277 0.14 -15.65 -23.39
C LYS A 277 0.67 -15.60 -24.82
N ILE A 278 1.57 -14.66 -25.13
CA ILE A 278 2.14 -14.51 -26.48
C ILE A 278 3.28 -15.51 -26.64
N SER A 279 3.10 -16.55 -27.45
CA SER A 279 4.19 -17.45 -27.80
C SER A 279 4.95 -16.91 -29.01
N VAL A 280 6.28 -16.92 -28.94
CA VAL A 280 7.17 -16.33 -29.94
C VAL A 280 8.23 -17.32 -30.36
N SER A 281 8.76 -17.16 -31.56
CA SER A 281 9.88 -17.96 -32.04
C SER A 281 11.15 -17.66 -31.23
N LYS A 282 12.15 -18.53 -31.39
CA LYS A 282 13.46 -18.40 -30.74
C LYS A 282 14.13 -17.03 -30.98
N ASP A 283 13.88 -16.42 -32.13
CA ASP A 283 14.47 -15.12 -32.52
C ASP A 283 13.89 -13.93 -31.72
N TYR A 284 12.71 -14.10 -31.11
CA TYR A 284 12.04 -13.06 -30.32
C TYR A 284 11.95 -13.39 -28.82
N LYS A 285 12.34 -14.59 -28.40
CA LYS A 285 12.28 -15.01 -27.00
C LYS A 285 13.05 -14.08 -26.07
N ASP A 286 14.28 -13.72 -26.45
CA ASP A 286 15.10 -12.79 -25.65
C ASP A 286 14.47 -11.40 -25.54
N LYS A 287 13.86 -10.90 -26.62
CA LYS A 287 13.15 -9.60 -26.64
C LYS A 287 11.87 -9.61 -25.81
N LYS A 288 11.12 -10.72 -25.83
CA LYS A 288 9.94 -10.92 -24.98
C LYS A 288 10.35 -10.90 -23.50
N ASN A 289 11.45 -11.58 -23.17
CA ASN A 289 11.99 -11.61 -21.81
C ASN A 289 12.47 -10.23 -21.37
N GLU A 290 13.20 -9.53 -22.22
CA GLU A 290 13.64 -8.16 -21.95
C GLU A 290 12.45 -7.22 -21.71
N LEU A 291 11.36 -7.32 -22.50
CA LEU A 291 10.15 -6.55 -22.27
C LEU A 291 9.51 -6.89 -20.91
N MET A 292 9.47 -8.16 -20.55
CA MET A 292 8.92 -8.60 -19.26
C MET A 292 9.74 -8.04 -18.09
N ASP A 293 11.08 -8.12 -18.16
CA ASP A 293 11.99 -7.58 -17.15
C ASP A 293 11.82 -6.06 -17.00
N VAL A 294 11.62 -5.34 -18.10
CA VAL A 294 11.31 -3.91 -18.10
C VAL A 294 9.98 -3.62 -17.40
N ILE A 295 8.93 -4.39 -17.72
CA ILE A 295 7.61 -4.22 -17.10
C ILE A 295 7.68 -4.48 -15.58
N PHE A 296 8.45 -5.48 -15.14
CA PHE A 296 8.72 -5.69 -13.72
C PHE A 296 9.37 -4.47 -13.09
N LEU A 297 10.50 -4.01 -13.64
CA LEU A 297 11.23 -2.86 -13.09
C LEU A 297 10.36 -1.60 -12.97
N ILE A 298 9.46 -1.34 -13.93
CA ILE A 298 8.54 -0.20 -13.87
C ILE A 298 7.43 -0.45 -12.84
N SER A 299 6.89 -1.67 -12.76
CA SER A 299 5.88 -2.05 -11.75
C SER A 299 6.41 -1.93 -10.32
N ASP A 300 7.69 -2.24 -10.11
CA ASP A 300 8.40 -2.02 -8.85
C ASP A 300 8.41 -0.53 -8.49
N ALA A 301 8.80 0.31 -9.44
CA ALA A 301 8.77 1.76 -9.26
C ALA A 301 7.37 2.30 -8.95
N MET A 302 6.33 1.79 -9.61
CA MET A 302 4.95 2.21 -9.33
C MET A 302 4.49 1.77 -7.94
N SER A 303 4.95 0.62 -7.46
CA SER A 303 4.69 0.14 -6.09
C SER A 303 5.37 1.04 -5.05
N ASP A 304 6.61 1.48 -5.31
CA ASP A 304 7.29 2.47 -4.46
C ASP A 304 6.58 3.84 -4.47
N TYR A 305 6.04 4.31 -5.61
CA TYR A 305 5.21 5.53 -5.66
C TYR A 305 3.94 5.39 -4.81
N TRP A 306 3.28 4.22 -4.85
CA TRP A 306 2.13 3.96 -3.98
C TRP A 306 2.53 3.97 -2.50
N TYR A 307 3.65 3.34 -2.16
CA TYR A 307 4.16 3.29 -0.79
C TYR A 307 4.49 4.70 -0.26
N PHE A 308 5.16 5.53 -1.07
CA PHE A 308 5.33 6.95 -0.77
C PHE A 308 3.98 7.65 -0.57
N GLY A 309 2.99 7.35 -1.42
CA GLY A 309 1.65 7.92 -1.29
C GLY A 309 0.95 7.61 0.02
N GLU A 310 1.13 6.40 0.52
CA GLU A 310 0.49 5.93 1.76
C GLU A 310 1.24 6.40 3.02
N TYR A 311 2.58 6.40 2.98
CA TYR A 311 3.40 6.58 4.17
C TYR A 311 4.25 7.86 4.17
N SER A 312 4.19 8.66 3.12
CA SER A 312 5.06 9.83 2.88
C SER A 312 6.56 9.48 3.00
N ASP A 313 6.94 8.24 2.66
CA ASP A 313 8.31 7.77 2.69
C ASP A 313 9.11 8.37 1.52
N SER A 314 9.94 9.37 1.81
CA SER A 314 10.75 10.05 0.81
C SER A 314 11.80 9.13 0.18
N GLU A 315 12.29 8.10 0.88
CA GLU A 315 13.20 7.11 0.28
C GLU A 315 12.48 6.25 -0.75
N ALA A 316 11.21 5.90 -0.50
CA ALA A 316 10.38 5.21 -1.48
C ALA A 316 10.17 6.06 -2.74
N LEU A 317 9.92 7.36 -2.59
CA LEU A 317 9.80 8.27 -3.74
C LEU A 317 11.07 8.30 -4.60
N LEU A 318 12.25 8.25 -3.97
CA LEU A 318 13.53 8.23 -4.69
C LEU A 318 13.77 6.91 -5.41
N ARG A 319 13.50 5.78 -4.75
CA ARG A 319 13.55 4.47 -5.40
C ARG A 319 12.57 4.39 -6.58
N ALA A 320 11.35 4.90 -6.40
CA ALA A 320 10.33 4.97 -7.45
C ALA A 320 10.84 5.75 -8.67
N SER A 321 11.37 6.95 -8.45
CA SER A 321 11.83 7.82 -9.54
C SER A 321 13.01 7.24 -10.29
N GLU A 322 13.99 6.70 -9.57
CA GLU A 322 15.17 6.06 -10.16
C GLU A 322 14.81 4.75 -10.88
N GLY A 323 13.89 3.96 -10.32
CA GLY A 323 13.37 2.74 -10.93
C GLY A 323 12.60 3.03 -12.21
N ALA A 324 11.73 4.04 -12.21
CA ALA A 324 10.99 4.49 -13.38
C ALA A 324 11.93 4.96 -14.51
N ARG A 325 12.96 5.75 -14.16
CA ARG A 325 13.99 6.20 -15.10
C ARG A 325 14.74 5.02 -15.73
N LYS A 326 15.28 4.11 -14.90
CA LYS A 326 15.97 2.89 -15.38
C LYS A 326 15.06 2.00 -16.23
N GLY A 327 13.80 1.87 -15.85
CA GLY A 327 12.78 1.15 -16.60
C GLY A 327 12.57 1.73 -17.98
N LEU A 328 12.42 3.06 -18.08
CA LEU A 328 12.29 3.75 -19.36
C LEU A 328 13.55 3.65 -20.22
N GLU A 329 14.75 3.75 -19.64
CA GLU A 329 16.01 3.61 -20.38
C GLU A 329 16.14 2.22 -21.03
N LYS A 330 15.78 1.17 -20.29
CA LYS A 330 15.74 -0.19 -20.83
C LYS A 330 14.65 -0.34 -21.88
N LEU A 331 13.46 0.23 -21.64
CA LEU A 331 12.36 0.23 -22.59
C LEU A 331 12.76 0.92 -23.92
N ASN A 332 13.45 2.06 -23.84
CA ASN A 332 14.00 2.79 -24.98
C ASN A 332 15.07 1.97 -25.72
N SER A 333 15.91 1.25 -24.98
CA SER A 333 16.93 0.37 -25.57
C SER A 333 16.28 -0.75 -26.38
N LEU A 334 15.28 -1.44 -25.80
CA LEU A 334 14.50 -2.46 -26.49
C LEU A 334 13.78 -1.89 -27.72
N ALA A 335 13.15 -0.73 -27.58
CA ALA A 335 12.44 -0.02 -28.65
C ALA A 335 13.35 0.31 -29.83
N ALA A 336 14.59 0.76 -29.56
CA ALA A 336 15.59 1.01 -30.59
C ALA A 336 15.94 -0.26 -31.38
N THR A 337 16.01 -1.43 -30.75
CA THR A 337 16.23 -2.72 -31.46
C THR A 337 15.07 -3.12 -32.38
N MET A 338 13.93 -2.44 -32.26
CA MET A 338 12.71 -2.65 -33.05
C MET A 338 12.42 -1.48 -34.00
N ASN A 339 13.36 -0.54 -34.17
CA ASN A 339 13.23 0.68 -34.98
C ASN A 339 12.08 1.60 -34.54
N ILE A 340 11.78 1.63 -33.25
CA ILE A 340 10.84 2.57 -32.63
C ILE A 340 11.63 3.79 -32.15
N VAL A 341 11.10 5.00 -32.37
CA VAL A 341 11.74 6.25 -31.93
C VAL A 341 11.66 6.37 -30.40
N PRO A 342 12.79 6.53 -29.68
CA PRO A 342 12.79 6.65 -28.23
C PRO A 342 12.10 7.93 -27.72
N TYR A 343 11.51 7.84 -26.53
CA TYR A 343 10.96 8.92 -25.74
C TYR A 343 12.03 9.43 -24.78
N GLU A 344 12.26 10.73 -24.76
CA GLU A 344 13.12 11.35 -23.74
C GLU A 344 12.24 11.80 -22.57
N VAL A 345 12.60 11.37 -21.36
CA VAL A 345 12.01 11.87 -20.11
C VAL A 345 13.17 12.22 -19.18
N ASP A 346 13.16 13.44 -18.65
CA ASP A 346 14.22 13.98 -17.78
C ASP A 346 14.04 13.59 -16.30
N THR A 347 13.36 12.48 -15.99
CA THR A 347 12.92 12.16 -14.62
C THR A 347 14.10 11.90 -13.67
N VAL A 348 14.47 12.92 -12.90
CA VAL A 348 15.14 12.75 -11.61
C VAL A 348 14.48 13.69 -10.60
N ILE A 349 13.71 13.13 -9.67
CA ILE A 349 13.33 13.85 -8.45
C ILE A 349 14.61 14.09 -7.65
N ASN A 350 14.88 15.34 -7.30
CA ASN A 350 16.03 15.66 -6.46
C ASN A 350 15.85 15.04 -5.07
N SER A 351 16.80 14.22 -4.64
CA SER A 351 16.83 13.51 -3.36
C SER A 351 16.82 14.35 -2.10
N ASN A 352 16.96 15.66 -2.26
CA ASN A 352 17.17 16.57 -1.14
C ASN A 352 15.95 17.45 -0.90
N ASP A 353 14.75 17.13 -1.39
CA ASP A 353 13.53 17.88 -1.09
C ASP A 353 12.63 17.02 -0.16
N TYR A 354 11.94 17.65 0.78
CA TYR A 354 10.87 16.99 1.53
C TYR A 354 9.61 16.94 0.67
N HIS A 355 8.96 15.79 0.63
CA HIS A 355 7.80 15.56 -0.22
C HIS A 355 6.60 15.10 0.61
N PHE A 356 5.49 15.82 0.47
CA PHE A 356 4.24 15.55 1.18
C PHE A 356 3.09 15.42 0.17
N VAL A 357 2.15 14.52 0.47
CA VAL A 357 1.07 14.13 -0.44
C VAL A 357 -0.25 14.82 -0.10
N ASP A 358 -0.61 14.82 1.18
CA ASP A 358 -1.86 15.40 1.69
C ASP A 358 -1.58 16.70 2.43
N THR A 359 -1.14 17.72 1.69
CA THR A 359 -0.93 19.05 2.25
C THR A 359 -2.16 19.92 2.08
N HIS A 360 -2.47 20.72 3.10
CA HIS A 360 -3.42 21.83 3.01
C HIS A 360 -2.80 22.97 2.18
N SER A 361 -3.60 23.70 1.41
CA SER A 361 -3.14 24.93 0.73
C SER A 361 -3.13 26.11 1.69
N LEU A 362 -2.53 27.22 1.29
CA LEU A 362 -2.72 28.49 2.02
C LEU A 362 -4.23 28.80 2.13
N CYS A 363 -4.61 29.35 3.28
CA CYS A 363 -5.98 29.62 3.71
C CYS A 363 -6.91 28.41 3.94
N ASP A 364 -6.49 27.18 3.64
CA ASP A 364 -7.25 25.98 4.00
C ASP A 364 -7.28 25.79 5.52
N SER A 365 -8.48 25.53 6.03
CA SER A 365 -8.72 25.37 7.47
C SER A 365 -8.71 23.89 7.86
N PHE A 366 -7.82 23.54 8.79
CA PHE A 366 -7.88 22.27 9.50
C PHE A 366 -8.77 22.41 10.73
N PHE A 367 -9.78 21.56 10.83
CA PHE A 367 -10.72 21.52 11.94
C PHE A 367 -10.42 20.33 12.84
N TYR A 368 -10.26 20.58 14.13
CA TYR A 368 -9.94 19.54 15.10
C TYR A 368 -10.56 19.85 16.45
N LYS A 369 -10.53 18.86 17.35
CA LYS A 369 -11.04 19.01 18.71
C LYS A 369 -9.90 19.13 19.69
N ASP A 370 -10.18 19.72 20.83
CA ASP A 370 -9.27 19.59 21.95
C ASP A 370 -9.22 18.13 22.46
N LYS A 371 -8.24 17.82 23.31
CA LYS A 371 -8.05 16.49 23.90
C LYS A 371 -9.30 15.92 24.59
N SER A 372 -10.14 16.80 25.15
CA SER A 372 -11.38 16.38 25.82
C SER A 372 -12.51 16.03 24.84
N GLY A 373 -12.36 16.37 23.56
CA GLY A 373 -13.39 16.26 22.53
C GLY A 373 -14.54 17.26 22.70
N GLY A 374 -14.43 18.18 23.66
CA GLY A 374 -15.47 19.11 24.07
C GLY A 374 -15.43 20.45 23.35
N ASN A 375 -14.31 20.82 22.73
CA ASN A 375 -14.13 22.10 22.03
C ASN A 375 -13.76 21.87 20.57
N ASP A 376 -14.39 22.61 19.65
CA ASP A 376 -14.09 22.63 18.23
C ASP A 376 -13.13 23.80 17.91
N LEU A 377 -12.04 23.52 17.21
CA LEU A 377 -10.96 24.46 16.88
C LEU A 377 -10.74 24.49 15.37
N SER A 378 -10.20 25.60 14.88
CA SER A 378 -9.65 25.67 13.53
C SER A 378 -8.27 26.30 13.55
N PHE A 379 -7.44 25.84 12.62
CA PHE A 379 -6.14 26.39 12.32
C PHE A 379 -5.97 26.52 10.81
N LYS A 380 -5.37 27.63 10.36
CA LYS A 380 -4.94 27.80 8.98
C LYS A 380 -3.67 28.65 8.90
N VAL A 381 -2.93 28.45 7.82
CA VAL A 381 -1.83 29.32 7.40
C VAL A 381 -2.40 30.34 6.42
N GLU A 382 -2.27 31.63 6.70
CA GLU A 382 -2.90 32.68 5.87
C GLU A 382 -1.96 33.19 4.77
N ASP A 383 -0.72 33.50 5.11
CA ASP A 383 0.27 34.04 4.17
C ASP A 383 1.69 33.84 4.70
N TRP A 384 2.69 34.17 3.88
CA TRP A 384 4.08 34.30 4.31
C TRP A 384 4.79 35.44 3.59
N THR A 385 5.84 35.95 4.22
CA THR A 385 6.75 36.95 3.63
C THR A 385 8.19 36.70 4.09
N LEU A 386 9.15 37.32 3.41
CA LEU A 386 10.57 37.24 3.74
C LEU A 386 11.06 38.55 4.33
N ALA A 387 11.97 38.47 5.29
CA ALA A 387 12.62 39.63 5.86
C ALA A 387 14.10 39.36 6.19
N SER A 388 14.98 40.28 5.83
CA SER A 388 16.39 40.25 6.25
C SER A 388 16.60 40.66 7.71
N GLY A 389 15.58 41.25 8.33
CA GLY A 389 15.56 41.59 9.74
C GLY A 389 14.19 42.02 10.22
N ILE A 390 13.99 41.97 11.54
CA ILE A 390 12.73 42.25 12.23
C ILE A 390 12.96 43.40 13.20
N LEU A 391 12.05 44.38 13.21
CA LEU A 391 12.01 45.43 14.22
C LEU A 391 11.09 45.00 15.36
N ALA A 392 11.68 44.54 16.45
CA ALA A 392 10.98 44.05 17.64
C ALA A 392 10.78 45.21 18.63
N LYS A 393 9.53 45.58 18.89
CA LYS A 393 9.13 46.65 19.81
C LYS A 393 8.59 46.05 21.11
N ASN A 394 9.23 46.38 22.22
CA ASN A 394 8.69 46.05 23.53
C ASN A 394 7.43 46.90 23.80
N VAL A 395 6.32 46.23 24.06
CA VAL A 395 5.01 46.90 24.20
C VAL A 395 4.91 47.70 25.50
N LEU A 396 5.67 47.33 26.53
CA LEU A 396 5.65 47.99 27.85
C LEU A 396 6.57 49.21 27.90
N THR A 397 7.79 49.10 27.35
CA THR A 397 8.80 50.18 27.41
C THR A 397 8.80 51.07 26.16
N GLY A 398 8.26 50.57 25.04
CA GLY A 398 8.30 51.23 23.74
C GLY A 398 9.65 51.14 23.02
N GLU A 399 10.66 50.51 23.63
CA GLU A 399 11.99 50.29 23.06
C GLU A 399 11.91 49.43 21.79
N VAL A 400 12.69 49.79 20.77
CA VAL A 400 12.75 49.07 19.49
C VAL A 400 14.14 48.48 19.31
N LYS A 401 14.19 47.17 19.12
CA LYS A 401 15.41 46.41 18.82
C LYS A 401 15.33 45.85 17.41
N GLN A 402 16.40 46.01 16.64
CA GLN A 402 16.55 45.32 15.36
C GLN A 402 17.15 43.93 15.59
N ILE A 403 16.45 42.89 15.14
CA ILE A 403 16.94 41.52 15.06
C ILE A 403 17.28 41.27 13.59
N LYS A 404 18.54 41.00 13.27
CA LYS A 404 18.96 40.69 11.89
C LYS A 404 19.11 39.19 11.74
N ALA A 405 18.78 38.68 10.55
CA ALA A 405 19.15 37.31 10.20
C ALA A 405 20.69 37.25 10.03
N ASP A 406 21.26 36.06 10.23
CA ASP A 406 22.68 35.85 9.99
C ASP A 406 23.01 35.99 8.50
N TYR A 407 24.31 36.06 8.18
CA TYR A 407 24.80 36.45 6.85
C TYR A 407 24.21 35.57 5.73
N ASP A 408 24.16 34.26 5.96
CA ASP A 408 23.65 33.23 5.07
C ASP A 408 22.15 32.91 5.28
N GLU A 409 21.45 33.67 6.12
CA GLU A 409 20.06 33.43 6.47
C GLU A 409 19.11 34.58 6.07
N ILE A 410 17.84 34.24 5.90
CA ILE A 410 16.72 35.16 5.79
C ILE A 410 15.58 34.67 6.70
N PHE A 411 14.79 35.57 7.27
CA PHE A 411 13.62 35.17 8.03
C PHE A 411 12.44 34.92 7.10
N LEU A 412 11.88 33.71 7.16
CA LEU A 412 10.55 33.40 6.66
C LEU A 412 9.54 33.68 7.77
N LEU A 413 8.64 34.63 7.51
CA LEU A 413 7.58 35.07 8.42
C LEU A 413 6.27 34.46 7.95
N VAL A 414 5.70 33.51 8.70
CA VAL A 414 4.48 32.79 8.33
C VAL A 414 3.32 33.23 9.20
N THR A 415 2.29 33.80 8.59
CA THR A 415 1.08 34.29 9.26
C THR A 415 0.10 33.14 9.48
N LEU A 416 -0.32 33.01 10.74
CA LEU A 416 -1.18 31.94 11.23
C LEU A 416 -2.46 32.50 11.81
N ARG A 417 -3.53 31.70 11.72
CA ARG A 417 -4.78 31.99 12.41
C ARG A 417 -5.33 30.77 13.12
N PHE A 418 -5.55 30.92 14.42
CA PHE A 418 -6.30 29.98 15.25
C PHE A 418 -7.67 30.56 15.60
N ALA A 419 -8.70 29.73 15.64
CA ALA A 419 -10.00 30.12 16.17
C ALA A 419 -10.62 29.02 17.03
N HIS A 420 -11.20 29.40 18.16
CA HIS A 420 -12.04 28.54 18.97
C HIS A 420 -13.50 28.67 18.51
N LEU A 421 -14.00 27.66 17.81
CA LEU A 421 -15.31 27.68 17.15
C LEU A 421 -16.48 27.45 18.12
N GLY A 422 -16.17 27.01 19.35
CA GLY A 422 -17.13 26.79 20.41
C GLY A 422 -17.00 25.41 21.03
N TYR A 423 -17.90 25.10 21.96
CA TYR A 423 -17.91 23.84 22.69
C TYR A 423 -19.22 23.07 22.54
N ARG A 424 -19.12 21.75 22.71
CA ARG A 424 -20.24 20.81 22.75
C ARG A 424 -20.42 20.29 24.17
N GLY A 425 -21.65 20.35 24.70
CA GLY A 425 -21.96 19.83 26.04
C GLY A 425 -21.11 20.48 27.13
N PHE A 426 -20.27 19.68 27.81
CA PHE A 426 -19.44 20.06 28.96
C PHE A 426 -18.08 20.67 28.60
N GLY A 427 -17.88 21.19 27.38
CA GLY A 427 -16.61 21.82 27.01
C GLY A 427 -16.31 23.07 27.86
N VAL A 428 -15.03 23.39 27.97
CA VAL A 428 -14.51 24.47 28.84
C VAL A 428 -14.39 25.79 28.08
N ASP A 429 -14.61 26.91 28.77
CA ASP A 429 -14.62 28.24 28.16
C ASP A 429 -13.31 28.68 27.49
N GLY A 430 -12.20 27.98 27.72
CA GLY A 430 -11.01 28.30 26.95
C GLY A 430 -10.04 27.15 26.73
N VAL A 431 -9.46 27.18 25.54
CA VAL A 431 -8.57 26.16 25.00
C VAL A 431 -7.20 26.78 24.73
N LYS A 432 -6.14 26.03 24.96
CA LYS A 432 -4.77 26.49 24.72
C LYS A 432 -4.33 26.12 23.31
N THR A 433 -3.81 27.08 22.54
CA THR A 433 -3.20 26.78 21.23
C THR A 433 -1.91 25.95 21.42
N PRO A 434 -1.48 25.19 20.40
CA PRO A 434 -0.26 24.38 20.45
C PRO A 434 0.98 25.17 20.89
N SER A 435 1.98 24.46 21.42
CA SER A 435 3.25 25.09 21.80
C SER A 435 4.02 25.58 20.57
N LEU A 436 4.95 26.52 20.73
CA LEU A 436 5.81 26.96 19.63
C LEU A 436 6.59 25.77 19.00
N ASN A 437 7.03 24.83 19.82
CA ASN A 437 7.78 23.64 19.38
C ASN A 437 6.91 22.58 18.68
N SER A 438 5.59 22.79 18.62
CA SER A 438 4.68 21.93 17.86
C SER A 438 4.72 22.22 16.35
N PHE A 439 5.44 23.28 15.93
CA PHE A 439 5.61 23.65 14.54
C PHE A 439 7.00 23.28 14.02
N LYS A 440 7.05 22.83 12.77
CA LYS A 440 8.27 22.57 12.00
C LYS A 440 8.11 23.11 10.60
N LEU A 441 9.14 23.78 10.08
CA LEU A 441 9.20 24.15 8.68
C LEU A 441 10.14 23.18 7.95
N TYR A 442 9.69 22.64 6.83
CA TYR A 442 10.52 21.89 5.91
C TYR A 442 10.77 22.75 4.68
N TYR A 443 12.02 23.03 4.38
CA TYR A 443 12.40 23.84 3.23
C TYR A 443 13.65 23.30 2.57
N ASN A 444 13.54 22.93 1.29
CA ASN A 444 14.67 22.50 0.46
C ASN A 444 15.53 21.40 1.12
N GLY A 445 14.85 20.42 1.72
CA GLY A 445 15.48 19.25 2.38
C GLY A 445 15.92 19.45 3.82
N ASP A 446 15.85 20.67 4.34
CA ASP A 446 16.24 20.98 5.71
C ASP A 446 14.99 21.16 6.59
N GLU A 447 15.09 20.70 7.83
CA GLU A 447 14.10 20.97 8.89
C GLU A 447 14.53 22.20 9.70
N TYR A 448 13.61 23.14 9.87
CA TYR A 448 13.81 24.38 10.61
C TYR A 448 12.84 24.45 11.79
N SER A 449 13.40 24.78 12.96
CA SER A 449 12.63 25.10 14.16
C SER A 449 12.27 26.59 14.20
N PRO A 450 11.10 26.96 14.75
CA PRO A 450 10.71 28.36 14.85
C PRO A 450 11.62 29.13 15.81
N PHE A 451 11.99 30.35 15.42
CA PHE A 451 12.73 31.30 16.22
C PHE A 451 11.80 32.08 17.15
N ALA A 452 12.10 32.05 18.44
CA ALA A 452 11.28 32.70 19.45
C ALA A 452 11.50 34.22 19.46
N VAL A 453 10.49 34.96 19.02
CA VAL A 453 10.42 36.43 19.18
C VAL A 453 9.37 36.73 20.25
N THR A 454 9.74 37.48 21.28
CA THR A 454 8.84 37.80 22.41
C THR A 454 8.15 39.15 22.29
N ASP A 455 8.77 40.09 21.58
CA ASP A 455 8.30 41.46 21.42
C ASP A 455 7.48 41.63 20.13
N TYR A 456 6.62 42.65 20.07
CA TYR A 456 5.78 42.91 18.90
C TYR A 456 6.64 43.25 17.67
N MET A 457 6.35 42.63 16.52
CA MET A 457 7.11 42.85 15.29
C MET A 457 6.48 43.99 14.48
N GLN A 458 7.13 45.15 14.43
CA GLN A 458 6.62 46.33 13.73
C GLN A 458 6.38 46.02 12.24
N ASN A 459 5.23 46.45 11.72
CA ASN A 459 4.77 46.23 10.34
C ASN A 459 4.59 44.76 9.93
N VAL A 460 4.68 43.83 10.89
CA VAL A 460 4.50 42.38 10.66
C VAL A 460 3.33 41.86 11.50
N GLY A 461 3.36 42.09 12.82
CA GLY A 461 2.29 41.65 13.71
C GLY A 461 2.76 41.09 15.04
N VAL A 462 1.88 40.32 15.68
CA VAL A 462 2.14 39.67 16.97
C VAL A 462 2.91 38.36 16.72
N PRO A 463 4.09 38.14 17.33
CA PRO A 463 4.77 36.86 17.20
C PRO A 463 3.95 35.72 17.81
N TYR A 464 4.06 34.51 17.27
CA TYR A 464 3.35 33.37 17.80
C TYR A 464 3.84 33.02 19.21
N TYR A 465 2.87 32.86 20.11
CA TYR A 465 3.07 32.21 21.40
C TYR A 465 1.82 31.39 21.73
N SER A 466 1.99 30.35 22.54
CA SER A 466 0.85 29.55 23.00
C SER A 466 -0.08 30.41 23.85
N LYS A 467 -1.32 30.59 23.38
CA LYS A 467 -2.31 31.47 23.98
C LYS A 467 -3.55 30.66 24.37
N LYS A 468 -4.18 31.01 25.49
CA LYS A 468 -5.51 30.51 25.83
C LYS A 468 -6.55 31.34 25.08
N LEU A 469 -7.37 30.70 24.26
CA LEU A 469 -8.47 31.30 23.51
C LEU A 469 -9.78 31.05 24.22
N GLY A 470 -10.55 32.12 24.45
CA GLY A 470 -11.93 32.07 24.88
C GLY A 470 -12.87 31.58 23.76
N ARG A 471 -14.15 31.38 24.09
CA ARG A 471 -15.19 31.02 23.11
C ARG A 471 -15.29 32.06 21.99
N MET A 472 -15.32 31.60 20.73
CA MET A 472 -15.36 32.45 19.52
C MET A 472 -14.16 33.38 19.37
N GLU A 473 -13.12 33.23 20.19
CA GLU A 473 -11.91 34.04 20.08
C GLU A 473 -11.06 33.56 18.89
N VAL A 474 -10.50 34.55 18.19
CA VAL A 474 -9.55 34.34 17.09
C VAL A 474 -8.20 34.89 17.52
N PHE A 475 -7.14 34.18 17.16
CA PHE A 475 -5.77 34.59 17.38
C PHE A 475 -4.98 34.50 16.09
N GLU A 476 -4.63 35.68 15.57
CA GLU A 476 -3.74 35.87 14.43
C GLU A 476 -2.35 36.21 14.95
N SER A 477 -1.34 35.55 14.38
CA SER A 477 0.05 35.69 14.83
C SER A 477 1.03 35.22 13.77
N VAL A 478 2.31 35.46 13.98
CA VAL A 478 3.36 35.19 12.99
C VAL A 478 4.44 34.29 13.57
N LEU A 479 4.71 33.16 12.91
CA LEU A 479 5.90 32.35 13.14
C LEU A 479 7.10 32.93 12.39
N VAL A 480 8.29 32.78 12.97
CA VAL A 480 9.54 33.24 12.37
C VAL A 480 10.45 32.03 12.22
N PHE A 481 10.98 31.80 11.02
CA PHE A 481 11.97 30.76 10.76
C PHE A 481 13.20 31.38 10.10
N PRO A 482 14.40 31.26 10.69
CA PRO A 482 15.65 31.58 10.00
C PRO A 482 15.94 30.46 9.01
N ILE A 483 15.84 30.74 7.72
CA ILE A 483 16.14 29.78 6.66
C ILE A 483 17.40 30.19 5.91
N LYS A 484 18.16 29.20 5.42
CA LYS A 484 19.34 29.47 4.59
C LYS A 484 18.94 30.08 3.26
N LYS A 485 19.73 31.04 2.78
CA LYS A 485 19.62 31.60 1.44
C LYS A 485 20.09 30.56 0.41
N ASP A 486 19.41 30.51 -0.73
CA ASP A 486 19.94 29.82 -1.92
C ASP A 486 21.23 30.53 -2.41
N LEU A 487 22.06 29.82 -3.19
CA LEU A 487 23.30 30.27 -3.82
C LEU A 487 23.16 31.58 -4.62
N TYR A 488 21.93 31.96 -5.01
CA TYR A 488 21.60 33.21 -5.71
C TYR A 488 21.02 34.31 -4.81
N GLY A 489 20.98 34.11 -3.49
CA GLY A 489 20.82 35.17 -2.50
C GLY A 489 19.39 35.56 -2.10
N GLU A 490 18.35 35.37 -2.92
CA GLU A 490 16.97 35.81 -2.58
C GLU A 490 15.79 34.98 -3.12
N ASN A 491 16.02 33.91 -3.90
CA ASN A 491 14.90 33.16 -4.50
C ASN A 491 14.37 32.09 -3.52
N PHE A 492 13.45 32.47 -2.64
CA PHE A 492 12.64 31.49 -1.91
C PHE A 492 11.75 30.73 -2.89
N ILE A 493 11.92 29.41 -2.94
CA ILE A 493 11.14 28.52 -3.80
C ILE A 493 9.98 27.97 -2.97
N ASP A 494 8.86 28.68 -2.97
CA ASP A 494 7.68 28.37 -2.16
C ASP A 494 7.11 26.96 -2.37
N LYS A 495 7.20 26.42 -3.59
CA LYS A 495 6.83 25.03 -3.91
C LYS A 495 7.63 23.96 -3.16
N ARG A 496 8.73 24.33 -2.49
CA ARG A 496 9.56 23.46 -1.65
C ARG A 496 9.41 23.71 -0.16
N ALA A 497 8.48 24.58 0.23
CA ALA A 497 8.31 25.01 1.61
C ALA A 497 6.99 24.49 2.19
N PHE A 498 7.09 23.78 3.31
CA PHE A 498 5.96 23.17 4.00
C PHE A 498 6.00 23.49 5.48
N LEU A 499 4.87 23.94 6.04
CA LEU A 499 4.72 24.13 7.49
C LEU A 499 3.92 22.98 8.06
N SER A 500 4.50 22.24 9.00
CA SER A 500 3.78 21.22 9.75
C SER A 500 3.43 21.69 11.16
N LEU A 501 2.27 21.24 11.62
CA LEU A 501 1.79 21.35 12.98
C LEU A 501 1.52 19.95 13.52
N SER A 502 1.96 19.67 14.75
CA SER A 502 1.59 18.45 15.50
C SER A 502 0.59 18.82 16.60
N PRO A 503 -0.74 18.78 16.33
CA PRO A 503 -1.74 19.00 17.37
C PRO A 503 -1.80 17.80 18.31
N GLU A 504 -2.03 18.04 19.59
CA GLU A 504 -2.16 16.95 20.57
C GLU A 504 -3.37 16.06 20.24
N GLY A 505 -3.13 14.76 20.06
CA GLY A 505 -4.19 13.76 19.79
C GLY A 505 -4.58 13.61 18.32
N TYR A 506 -3.82 14.19 17.40
CA TYR A 506 -4.03 14.11 15.95
C TYR A 506 -2.72 13.81 15.23
N ASP A 507 -2.82 13.25 14.03
CA ASP A 507 -1.68 13.10 13.13
C ASP A 507 -1.14 14.48 12.70
N VAL A 508 0.13 14.51 12.31
CA VAL A 508 0.79 15.73 11.83
C VAL A 508 0.04 16.29 10.64
N GLN A 509 -0.28 17.58 10.70
CA GLN A 509 -0.92 18.31 9.62
C GLN A 509 0.10 19.19 8.92
N THR A 510 0.09 19.23 7.60
CA THR A 510 1.09 19.95 6.81
C THR A 510 0.41 20.89 5.82
N TRP A 511 0.92 22.13 5.71
CA TRP A 511 0.49 23.13 4.74
C TRP A 511 1.60 23.35 3.72
N SER A 512 1.24 23.35 2.43
CA SER A 512 2.10 23.87 1.38
C SER A 512 2.11 25.40 1.45
N LEU A 513 3.30 26.01 1.40
CA LEU A 513 3.44 27.46 1.37
C LEU A 513 3.42 28.02 -0.07
N LYS A 514 3.16 27.20 -1.09
CA LYS A 514 3.01 27.66 -2.47
C LYS A 514 1.92 28.73 -2.58
N LYS A 515 2.24 29.91 -3.13
CA LYS A 515 1.22 30.91 -3.48
C LYS A 515 0.63 30.57 -4.85
N GLU A 516 -0.69 30.44 -4.92
CA GLU A 516 -1.36 30.35 -6.21
C GLU A 516 -1.26 31.72 -6.90
N MET A 517 -0.68 31.76 -8.11
CA MET A 517 -0.72 32.96 -8.94
C MET A 517 -2.14 33.08 -9.51
N PHE A 518 -2.88 34.10 -9.06
CA PHE A 518 -4.18 34.48 -9.61
C PHE A 518 -4.05 35.37 -10.84
#